data_AF-A0A519ZCD3-F1
#
_entry.id   AF-A0A519ZCD3-F1
#
_cell.length_a   1.000
_cell.length_b   1.000
_cell.length_c   1.000
_cell.angle_alpha   90.00
_cell.angle_beta   90.00
_cell.angle_gamma   90.00
#
_symmetry.space_group_name_H-M   'P 1'
#
loop_
_entity.id
_entity.type
_entity.pdbx_description
1 polymer ?
#
loop_
_entity_poly.entity_id
_entity_poly.type
_entity_poly.pdbx_seq_one_letter_code
_entity_poly.pdbx_strand_id
1 'polypeptide(L)'
;VMTMTEFGRTVKQNGTGGTDHGRASCNFILGNNVIGGKVHGTIAPLALENLEDGRDLTVTTDFRGVFNEVANGHLKINNKKVLFPEFNGDSIGVMRS
;
A
#
# COMPACT_ATOMS: atom_id res chain seq x y z
N VAL A 1 -0.08 -15.05 2.14
CA VAL A 1 0.34 -14.09 3.20
C VAL A 1 0.24 -12.68 2.63
N MET A 2 -0.29 -11.75 3.42
CA MET A 2 -0.32 -10.31 3.12
C MET A 2 0.17 -9.56 4.36
N THR A 3 1.04 -8.57 4.20
CA THR A 3 1.53 -7.71 5.30
C THR A 3 0.88 -6.34 5.23
N MET A 4 0.56 -5.70 6.36
CA MET A 4 0.10 -4.32 6.38
C MET A 4 0.62 -3.63 7.64
N THR A 5 0.98 -2.35 7.50
CA THR A 5 1.34 -1.49 8.62
C THR A 5 0.97 -0.05 8.31
N GLU A 6 0.47 0.66 9.32
CA GLU A 6 0.26 2.11 9.29
C GLU A 6 1.50 2.87 9.77
N PHE A 7 2.52 2.17 10.25
CA PHE A 7 3.73 2.76 10.82
C PHE A 7 4.83 2.91 9.76
N GLY A 8 4.62 3.82 8.82
CA GLY A 8 5.68 4.32 7.95
C GLY A 8 6.68 5.18 8.72
N ARG A 9 7.80 5.55 8.08
CA ARG A 9 8.82 6.46 8.63
C ARG A 9 9.04 7.64 7.71
N THR A 10 9.31 8.82 8.28
CA THR A 10 9.67 10.00 7.48
C THR A 10 11.02 9.80 6.79
N VAL A 11 11.19 10.38 5.60
CA VAL A 11 12.50 10.43 4.94
C VAL A 11 13.39 11.48 5.62
N LYS A 12 12.79 12.62 5.97
CA LYS A 12 13.49 13.69 6.67
C LYS A 12 13.78 13.29 8.12
N GLN A 13 15.03 13.50 8.54
CA GLN A 13 15.48 13.33 9.92
C GLN A 13 14.73 14.28 10.87
N ASN A 14 14.41 13.80 12.07
CA ASN A 14 13.79 14.60 13.12
C ASN A 14 14.83 15.32 14.00
N GLY A 15 14.34 16.09 14.98
CA GLY A 15 15.19 16.91 15.86
C GLY A 15 16.12 16.15 16.80
N THR A 16 15.97 14.82 16.92
CA THR A 16 16.79 13.97 17.82
C THR A 16 17.74 13.04 17.07
N GLY A 17 17.87 13.18 15.75
CA GLY A 17 18.75 12.32 14.95
C GLY A 17 18.08 11.04 14.43
N GLY A 18 16.78 10.86 14.65
CA GLY A 18 16.00 9.72 14.17
C GLY A 18 15.03 10.09 13.05
N THR A 19 13.99 9.29 12.90
CA THR A 19 12.84 9.54 12.01
C THR A 19 11.58 9.70 12.84
N ASP A 20 10.51 10.27 12.27
CA ASP A 20 9.19 10.28 12.88
C ASP A 20 8.25 9.26 12.21
N HIS A 21 7.02 9.16 12.71
CA HIS A 21 5.95 8.43 12.04
C HIS A 21 5.69 9.07 10.67
N GLY A 22 5.87 8.28 9.61
CA GLY A 22 5.60 8.67 8.23
C GLY A 22 4.44 7.89 7.60
N ARG A 23 3.98 8.37 6.45
CA ARG A 23 2.68 7.96 5.88
C ARG A 23 2.72 6.69 5.03
N ALA A 24 3.81 6.46 4.32
CA ALA A 24 3.91 5.37 3.36
C ALA A 24 4.67 4.16 3.92
N SER A 25 4.28 2.97 3.46
CA SER A 25 4.94 1.69 3.73
C SER A 25 4.82 0.77 2.51
N CYS A 26 5.42 -0.42 2.58
CA CYS A 26 5.29 -1.45 1.55
C CYS A 26 4.38 -2.59 2.02
N ASN A 27 3.44 -2.99 1.17
CA ASN A 27 2.61 -4.18 1.35
C ASN A 27 3.26 -5.35 0.59
N PHE A 28 3.58 -6.44 1.29
CA PHE A 28 4.05 -7.68 0.66
C PHE A 28 2.91 -8.67 0.57
N ILE A 29 2.67 -9.20 -0.64
CA ILE A 29 1.65 -10.23 -0.88
C ILE A 29 2.33 -11.42 -1.53
N LEU A 30 2.17 -12.58 -0.91
CA LEU A 30 2.81 -13.83 -1.32
C LEU A 30 1.81 -14.98 -1.33
N GLY A 31 1.84 -15.78 -2.39
CA GLY A 31 1.03 -16.99 -2.52
C GLY A 31 0.88 -17.43 -3.96
N ASN A 32 0.40 -18.67 -4.16
CA ASN A 32 0.28 -19.29 -5.48
C ASN A 32 -0.62 -18.49 -6.45
N ASN A 33 -1.66 -17.86 -5.90
CA ASN A 33 -2.63 -17.08 -6.68
C ASN A 33 -2.27 -15.59 -6.79
N VAL A 34 -1.09 -15.19 -6.33
CA VAL A 34 -0.60 -13.81 -6.48
C VAL A 34 0.08 -13.65 -7.84
N ILE A 35 -0.14 -12.52 -8.49
CA ILE A 35 0.64 -12.08 -9.65
C ILE A 35 1.98 -11.53 -9.14
N GLY A 36 2.85 -12.45 -8.72
CA GLY A 36 4.17 -12.13 -8.15
C GLY A 36 5.17 -11.59 -9.18
N GLY A 37 6.33 -11.17 -8.69
CA GLY A 37 7.41 -10.62 -9.53
C GLY A 37 7.16 -9.19 -10.04
N LYS A 38 6.17 -8.50 -9.46
CA LYS A 38 5.81 -7.12 -9.81
C LYS A 38 5.83 -6.23 -8.58
N VAL A 39 6.26 -4.98 -8.80
CA VAL A 39 6.07 -3.89 -7.85
C VAL A 39 4.89 -3.06 -8.37
N HIS A 40 3.86 -2.93 -7.54
CA HIS A 40 2.69 -2.11 -7.84
C HIS A 40 2.85 -0.72 -7.21
N GLY A 41 2.16 0.27 -7.78
CA GLY A 41 2.32 1.68 -7.42
C GLY A 41 3.49 2.34 -8.15
N THR A 42 3.51 3.67 -8.12
CA THR A 42 4.57 4.47 -8.74
C THR A 42 5.59 4.84 -7.69
N ILE A 43 6.82 4.34 -7.80
CA ILE A 43 7.92 4.75 -6.92
C ILE A 43 8.71 5.83 -7.65
N ALA A 44 8.50 7.09 -7.26
CA ALA A 44 9.31 8.19 -7.77
C ALA A 44 10.76 8.09 -7.25
N PRO A 45 11.75 8.65 -7.96
CA PRO A 45 13.10 8.77 -7.44
C PRO A 45 13.11 9.49 -6.08
N LEU A 46 13.98 9.07 -5.17
CA LEU A 46 14.12 9.70 -3.88
C LEU A 46 14.77 11.08 -4.02
N ALA A 47 13.95 12.12 -4.11
CA ALA A 47 14.33 13.51 -4.25
C ALA A 47 13.35 14.40 -3.47
N LEU A 48 13.78 15.57 -2.99
CA LEU A 48 12.98 16.42 -2.10
C LEU A 48 11.67 16.87 -2.75
N GLU A 49 11.70 17.14 -4.04
CA GLU A 49 10.55 17.54 -4.87
C GLU A 49 9.51 16.42 -5.04
N ASN A 50 9.89 15.16 -4.80
CA ASN A 50 9.00 14.00 -4.87
C ASN A 50 8.47 13.59 -3.49
N LEU A 51 8.80 14.33 -2.43
CA LEU A 51 8.29 14.08 -1.08
C LEU A 51 7.05 14.93 -0.80
N GLU A 52 6.04 14.32 -0.20
CA GLU A 52 4.91 15.04 0.38
C GLU A 52 5.41 15.96 1.48
N ASP A 53 5.03 17.23 1.41
CA ASP A 53 5.47 18.30 2.31
C ASP A 53 7.00 18.39 2.50
N GLY A 54 7.78 17.88 1.53
CA GLY A 54 9.24 17.80 1.62
C GLY A 54 9.76 16.87 2.74
N ARG A 55 8.93 15.94 3.23
CA ARG A 55 9.21 15.12 4.43
C ARG A 55 8.87 13.64 4.26
N ASP A 56 7.70 13.34 3.71
CA ASP A 56 7.12 12.00 3.65
C ASP A 56 7.21 11.42 2.23
N LEU A 57 7.33 10.11 2.12
CA LEU A 57 7.09 9.46 0.83
C LEU A 57 5.61 9.59 0.45
N THR A 58 5.33 9.86 -0.83
CA THR A 58 3.97 9.86 -1.36
C THR A 58 3.31 8.48 -1.22
N VAL A 59 2.08 8.46 -0.72
CA VAL A 59 1.25 7.25 -0.67
C VAL A 59 0.63 7.05 -2.05
N THR A 60 1.08 6.04 -2.78
CA THR A 60 0.63 5.79 -4.17
C THR A 60 -0.46 4.73 -4.29
N THR A 61 -0.83 4.09 -3.19
CA THR A 61 -1.73 2.94 -3.21
C THR A 61 -2.63 2.98 -2.00
N ASP A 62 -3.94 2.98 -2.25
CA ASP A 62 -4.94 2.79 -1.22
C ASP A 62 -4.98 1.31 -0.82
N PHE A 63 -4.63 1.01 0.42
CA PHE A 63 -4.58 -0.36 0.93
C PHE A 63 -5.93 -1.07 0.84
N ARG A 64 -7.05 -0.33 0.82
CA ARG A 64 -8.40 -0.92 0.71
C ARG A 64 -8.60 -1.62 -0.63
N GLY A 65 -7.97 -1.13 -1.71
CA GLY A 65 -7.97 -1.80 -3.01
C GLY A 65 -7.27 -3.16 -2.93
N VAL A 66 -6.09 -3.18 -2.31
CA VAL A 66 -5.30 -4.40 -2.08
C VAL A 66 -6.08 -5.42 -1.24
N PHE A 67 -6.64 -5.00 -0.11
CA PHE A 67 -7.38 -5.87 0.80
C PHE A 67 -8.64 -6.46 0.13
N ASN A 68 -9.41 -5.64 -0.58
CA ASN A 68 -10.60 -6.12 -1.29
C ASN A 68 -10.24 -7.18 -2.32
N GLU A 69 -9.15 -6.97 -3.07
CA GLU A 69 -8.73 -7.91 -4.10
C GLU A 69 -8.24 -9.24 -3.50
N VAL A 70 -7.43 -9.19 -2.44
CA VAL A 70 -6.98 -10.40 -1.72
C VAL A 70 -8.16 -11.13 -1.09
N ALA A 71 -9.09 -10.42 -0.46
CA ALA A 71 -10.27 -11.03 0.17
C ALA A 71 -11.21 -11.68 -0.87
N ASN A 72 -11.40 -11.05 -2.03
CA ASN A 72 -12.14 -11.65 -3.13
C ASN A 72 -11.43 -12.93 -3.62
N GLY A 73 -10.14 -12.84 -3.99
CA GLY A 73 -9.41 -13.97 -4.56
C GLY A 73 -9.22 -15.15 -3.59
N HIS A 74 -8.92 -14.86 -2.32
CA HIS A 74 -8.55 -15.86 -1.31
C HIS A 74 -9.73 -16.31 -0.43
N LEU A 75 -10.56 -15.38 0.03
CA LEU A 75 -11.68 -15.67 0.96
C LEU A 75 -13.04 -15.74 0.26
N LYS A 76 -13.10 -15.46 -1.05
CA LYS A 76 -14.33 -15.46 -1.86
C LYS A 76 -15.37 -14.45 -1.38
N ILE A 77 -14.91 -13.33 -0.81
CA ILE A 77 -15.75 -12.19 -0.45
C ILE A 77 -15.88 -11.29 -1.68
N ASN A 78 -16.89 -11.55 -2.51
CA ASN A 78 -17.03 -10.92 -3.83
C ASN A 78 -17.71 -9.54 -3.80
N ASN A 79 -18.10 -9.06 -2.61
CA ASN A 79 -18.73 -7.74 -2.43
C ASN A 79 -17.80 -6.82 -1.63
N LYS A 80 -17.10 -5.90 -2.33
CA LYS A 80 -16.15 -4.94 -1.72
C LYS A 80 -16.78 -4.04 -0.65
N LYS A 81 -18.10 -3.85 -0.70
CA LYS A 81 -18.86 -3.03 0.26
C LYS A 81 -19.02 -3.68 1.63
N VAL A 82 -18.83 -5.00 1.73
CA VAL A 82 -18.86 -5.73 3.02
C VAL A 82 -17.66 -5.36 3.87
N LEU A 83 -16.48 -5.21 3.26
CA LEU A 83 -15.25 -4.86 3.98
C LEU A 83 -15.10 -3.35 4.16
N PHE A 84 -15.40 -2.59 3.10
CA PHE A 84 -15.26 -1.14 3.10
C PHE A 84 -16.48 -0.49 2.42
N PRO A 85 -17.56 -0.16 3.17
CA PRO A 85 -18.82 0.34 2.62
C PRO A 85 -18.68 1.56 1.71
N GLU A 86 -17.81 2.50 2.06
CA GLU A 86 -17.64 3.73 1.28
C GLU A 86 -16.56 3.64 0.19
N PHE A 87 -15.87 2.50 0.08
CA PHE A 87 -14.78 2.37 -0.88
C PHE A 87 -15.32 2.10 -2.30
N ASN A 88 -14.96 2.98 -3.22
CA ASN A 88 -15.32 2.88 -4.64
C ASN A 88 -14.12 2.63 -5.56
N GLY A 89 -12.91 2.58 -5.02
CA GLY A 89 -11.69 2.38 -5.82
C GLY A 89 -11.63 1.04 -6.55
N ASP A 90 -10.66 0.97 -7.46
CA ASP A 90 -10.42 -0.16 -8.35
C ASP A 90 -9.49 -1.21 -7.71
N SER A 91 -9.49 -2.41 -8.31
CA SER A 91 -8.53 -3.46 -7.99
C SER A 91 -7.13 -3.07 -8.46
N ILE A 92 -6.11 -3.52 -7.73
CA ILE A 92 -4.70 -3.18 -7.97
C ILE A 92 -4.04 -4.15 -8.97
N GLY A 93 -4.63 -5.33 -9.17
CA GLY A 93 -4.13 -6.38 -10.06
C GLY A 93 -3.09 -7.29 -9.40
N VAL A 94 -3.19 -7.50 -8.09
CA VAL A 94 -2.27 -8.35 -7.31
C VAL A 94 -2.67 -9.83 -7.31
N MET A 95 -3.92 -10.19 -7.64
CA MET A 95 -4.41 -11.58 -7.66
C MET A 95 -4.67 -12.08 -9.09
N ARG A 96 -4.46 -13.39 -9.32
CA ARG A 96 -4.88 -14.07 -10.56
C ARG A 96 -6.42 -14.17 -10.59
N SER A 97 -7.01 -13.96 -11.78
CA SER A 97 -8.43 -14.18 -12.08
C SER A 97 -8.80 -15.67 -12.04
#